data_AF-A0A7S1ZLD8-F1
#
_entry.id   AF-A0A7S1ZLD8-F1
#
_cell.length_a   1.000
_cell.length_b   1.000
_cell.length_c   1.000
_cell.angle_alpha   90.00
_cell.angle_beta   90.00
_cell.angle_gamma   90.00
#
_symmetry.space_group_name_H-M   'P 1'
#
loop_
_entity.id
_entity.type
_entity.pdbx_description
1 polymer ?
#
loop_
_entity_poly.entity_id
_entity_poly.type
_entity_poly.pdbx_seq_one_letter_code
_entity_poly.pdbx_strand_id
1 'polypeptide(L)'
;RSTGGGMGRRAVSITSLTSLETEASAGGKTLQKQRSKKATPAEGGVILDALRDQARDKFRAVAQSLKGILKSTNSNMESKDVLDRLTFLLSKEDGFLWDDAYASDQLDFCAQNATFKEVLTKVHGLVACHPDDVEPRNHEARRRLTFFVNSLFMDIPDAPSIHDMFSWNVLTPYYSEDVTYNKGDLEKRTDALGVSTLLYLQTLFRNDWNNFLERCKIKDEEKIWSKGVVDETRLWALLRA
;
A
#
# COMPACT_ATOMS: atom_id res chain seq x y z
N ARG A 1 -40.39 0.99 -34.05
CA ARG A 1 -41.13 2.14 -33.48
C ARG A 1 -40.73 2.21 -32.00
N SER A 2 -40.32 3.38 -31.51
CA SER A 2 -39.89 3.71 -30.13
C SER A 2 -38.46 3.28 -29.72
N THR A 3 -37.46 4.18 -29.82
CA THR A 3 -36.93 5.12 -28.77
C THR A 3 -36.19 4.37 -27.66
N GLY A 4 -34.86 4.39 -27.55
CA GLY A 4 -34.01 5.58 -27.43
C GLY A 4 -33.77 5.86 -25.94
N GLY A 5 -32.64 5.41 -25.40
CA GLY A 5 -32.32 5.53 -23.98
C GLY A 5 -30.85 5.25 -23.67
N GLY A 6 -29.95 6.00 -24.30
CA GLY A 6 -28.53 5.99 -23.93
C GLY A 6 -28.35 6.71 -22.60
N MET A 7 -28.03 5.96 -21.55
CA MET A 7 -27.63 6.53 -20.25
C MET A 7 -26.23 7.14 -20.40
N GLY A 8 -26.19 8.44 -20.64
CA GLY A 8 -24.97 9.24 -20.65
C GLY A 8 -24.29 9.19 -19.28
N ARG A 9 -23.00 8.85 -19.28
CA ARG A 9 -22.11 9.00 -18.13
C ARG A 9 -22.05 10.50 -17.77
N ARG A 10 -22.64 10.90 -16.65
CA ARG A 10 -22.43 12.25 -16.08
C ARG A 10 -21.02 12.30 -15.49
N ALA A 11 -20.14 13.08 -16.11
CA ALA A 11 -18.91 13.53 -15.48
C ALA A 11 -19.29 14.49 -14.34
N VAL A 12 -18.98 14.09 -13.10
CA VAL A 12 -19.15 14.95 -11.93
C VAL A 12 -17.90 15.83 -11.83
N SER A 13 -18.04 17.13 -12.14
CA SER A 13 -16.96 18.09 -11.89
C SER A 13 -16.97 18.48 -10.42
N ILE A 14 -15.78 18.57 -9.83
CA ILE A 14 -15.50 18.89 -8.41
C ILE A 14 -15.84 20.36 -8.05
N THR A 15 -16.42 21.12 -8.96
CA THR A 15 -16.54 22.59 -8.85
C THR A 15 -17.83 23.06 -8.19
N SER A 16 -18.76 22.18 -7.83
CA SER A 16 -20.11 22.58 -7.36
C SER A 16 -20.32 22.57 -5.83
N LEU A 17 -19.28 22.33 -5.03
CA LEU A 17 -19.43 22.22 -3.56
C LEU A 17 -19.05 23.48 -2.76
N THR A 18 -18.72 24.60 -3.40
CA THR A 18 -18.25 25.80 -2.67
C THR A 18 -19.20 26.99 -2.68
N SER A 19 -20.45 26.85 -3.14
CA SER A 19 -21.41 27.96 -3.07
C SER A 19 -22.64 27.62 -2.22
N LEU A 20 -22.52 27.83 -0.90
CA LEU A 20 -23.66 28.24 -0.08
C LEU A 20 -23.22 29.15 1.08
N GLU A 21 -23.43 30.45 0.85
CA GLU A 21 -23.92 31.48 1.76
C GLU A 21 -23.30 31.63 3.17
N THR A 22 -22.50 32.69 3.32
CA THR A 22 -22.77 33.69 4.37
C THR A 22 -22.51 35.09 3.79
N GLU A 23 -23.59 35.80 3.45
CA GLU A 23 -23.54 37.23 3.18
C GLU A 23 -23.59 38.06 4.48
N ALA A 24 -22.96 39.23 4.36
CA ALA A 24 -23.18 40.48 5.09
C ALA A 24 -22.35 40.74 6.38
N SER A 25 -21.23 41.45 6.19
CA SER A 25 -21.16 42.83 6.70
C SER A 25 -20.14 43.68 5.93
N ALA A 26 -20.55 44.91 5.65
CA ALA A 26 -19.94 45.93 4.83
C ALA A 26 -18.52 46.37 5.23
N GLY A 27 -17.79 46.90 4.24
CA GLY A 27 -16.71 47.86 4.48
C GLY A 27 -15.51 47.68 3.55
N GLY A 28 -15.49 48.38 2.41
CA GLY A 28 -14.29 48.51 1.60
C GLY A 28 -13.17 49.25 2.35
N LYS A 29 -11.94 48.75 2.21
CA LYS A 29 -10.69 49.54 2.21
C LYS A 29 -9.50 48.68 1.77
N THR A 30 -8.93 49.05 0.63
CA THR A 30 -7.59 48.72 0.17
C THR A 30 -6.56 49.18 1.21
N LEU A 31 -5.75 48.27 1.76
CA LEU A 31 -4.50 48.53 2.50
C LEU A 31 -3.67 47.23 2.51
N GLN A 32 -2.73 47.07 1.58
CA GLN A 32 -1.32 47.36 1.79
C GLN A 32 -0.68 46.57 2.96
N LYS A 33 0.01 45.48 2.60
CA LYS A 33 1.31 45.03 3.14
C LYS A 33 1.50 45.17 4.66
N GLN A 34 1.17 44.13 5.41
CA GLN A 34 1.81 43.85 6.69
C GLN A 34 2.66 42.59 6.60
N ARG A 35 3.94 42.83 6.30
CA ARG A 35 5.06 41.92 6.50
C ARG A 35 5.16 41.67 8.00
N SER A 36 4.82 40.46 8.46
CA SER A 36 4.99 40.06 9.85
C SER A 36 6.46 40.20 10.26
N LYS A 37 6.66 40.71 11.47
CA LYS A 37 7.95 41.13 12.01
C LYS A 37 8.87 39.93 12.22
N LYS A 38 10.13 40.10 11.82
CA LYS A 38 11.29 39.25 12.17
C LYS A 38 11.31 38.96 13.67
N ALA A 39 11.28 37.68 14.03
CA ALA A 39 11.80 37.21 15.32
C ALA A 39 13.27 36.85 15.12
N THR A 40 14.13 37.34 16.00
CA THR A 40 15.56 36.99 16.09
C THR A 40 15.73 35.51 16.48
N PRO A 41 16.73 34.79 15.94
CA PRO A 41 16.88 33.37 16.22
C PRO A 41 17.52 33.15 17.60
N ALA A 42 16.87 32.34 18.43
CA ALA A 42 17.49 31.73 19.59
C ALA A 42 18.56 30.73 19.09
N GLU A 43 19.70 30.61 19.80
CA GLU A 43 20.88 29.84 19.36
C GLU A 43 20.61 28.34 19.10
N GLY A 44 19.53 27.77 19.66
CA GLY A 44 19.04 26.42 19.34
C GLY A 44 18.25 26.31 18.02
N GLY A 45 17.80 27.43 17.46
CA GLY A 45 17.10 27.50 16.18
C GLY A 45 18.05 27.36 14.99
N VAL A 46 19.32 27.76 15.11
CA VAL A 46 20.31 27.71 14.01
C VAL A 46 20.60 26.26 13.59
N ILE A 47 20.61 25.32 14.55
CA ILE A 47 20.82 23.89 14.26
C ILE A 47 19.60 23.29 13.56
N LEU A 48 18.39 23.70 13.96
CA LEU A 48 17.15 23.26 13.32
C LEU A 48 17.01 23.84 11.90
N ASP A 49 17.45 25.08 11.69
CA ASP A 49 17.48 25.73 10.37
C ASP A 49 18.42 24.97 9.41
N ALA A 50 19.63 24.63 9.87
CA ALA A 50 20.59 23.87 9.05
C ALA A 50 20.08 22.47 8.63
N LEU A 51 19.34 21.77 9.50
CA LEU A 51 18.73 20.48 9.15
C LEU A 51 17.58 20.65 8.13
N ARG A 52 16.81 21.74 8.25
CA ARG A 52 15.72 22.08 7.32
C ARG A 52 16.27 22.47 5.96
N ASP A 53 17.33 23.26 5.93
CA ASP A 53 18.08 23.64 4.74
C ASP A 53 18.60 22.39 4.02
N GLN A 54 19.18 21.47 4.79
CA GLN A 54 19.66 20.20 4.25
C GLN A 54 18.52 19.33 3.70
N ALA A 55 17.36 19.27 4.36
CA ALA A 55 16.21 18.51 3.88
C ALA A 55 15.65 19.10 2.57
N ARG A 56 15.58 20.43 2.48
CA ARG A 56 15.19 21.18 1.29
C ARG A 56 16.16 20.98 0.13
N ASP A 57 17.46 21.09 0.37
CA ASP A 57 18.48 20.91 -0.66
C ASP A 57 18.45 19.48 -1.21
N LYS A 58 18.26 18.49 -0.33
CA LYS A 58 18.04 17.09 -0.74
C LYS A 58 16.76 16.93 -1.57
N PHE A 59 15.65 17.55 -1.16
CA PHE A 59 14.41 17.51 -1.95
C PHE A 59 14.58 18.18 -3.32
N ARG A 60 15.30 19.31 -3.39
CA ARG A 60 15.64 19.99 -4.65
C ARG A 60 16.53 19.12 -5.52
N ALA A 61 17.52 18.45 -4.95
CA ALA A 61 18.38 17.51 -5.67
C ALA A 61 17.60 16.32 -6.23
N VAL A 62 16.66 15.76 -5.45
CA VAL A 62 15.76 14.68 -5.91
C VAL A 62 14.88 15.16 -7.07
N ALA A 63 14.26 16.34 -6.95
CA ALA A 63 13.41 16.89 -8.01
C ALA A 63 14.19 17.14 -9.31
N GLN A 64 15.43 17.63 -9.22
CA GLN A 64 16.30 17.81 -10.40
C GLN A 64 16.76 16.48 -11.00
N SER A 65 17.07 15.48 -10.16
CA SER A 65 17.43 14.13 -10.61
C SER A 65 16.26 13.46 -11.34
N LEU A 66 15.05 13.53 -10.77
CA LEU A 66 13.83 13.01 -11.38
C LEU A 66 13.52 13.71 -12.71
N LYS A 67 13.65 15.04 -12.76
CA LYS A 67 13.54 15.82 -14.00
C LYS A 67 14.54 15.35 -15.06
N GLY A 68 15.78 15.05 -14.66
CA GLY A 68 16.81 14.50 -15.55
C GLY A 68 16.44 13.14 -16.13
N ILE A 69 15.94 12.22 -15.29
CA ILE A 69 15.51 10.87 -15.69
C ILE A 69 14.29 10.91 -16.63
N LEU A 70 13.31 11.77 -16.35
CA LEU A 70 12.14 11.95 -17.21
C LEU A 70 12.50 12.57 -18.56
N LYS A 71 13.50 13.46 -18.61
CA LYS A 71 13.99 14.07 -19.85
C LYS A 71 14.67 13.06 -20.78
N SER A 72 15.33 12.02 -20.24
CA SER A 72 15.95 10.96 -21.04
C SER A 72 14.95 9.89 -21.51
N THR A 73 13.84 9.68 -20.79
CA THR A 73 12.81 8.65 -21.08
C THR A 73 11.73 9.15 -22.05
N ASN A 74 12.13 9.86 -23.10
CA ASN A 74 11.27 10.73 -23.89
C ASN A 74 10.41 9.96 -24.92
N SER A 75 9.26 9.40 -24.51
CA SER A 75 8.24 8.88 -25.45
C SER A 75 6.77 8.90 -24.95
N ASN A 76 6.48 9.01 -23.65
CA ASN A 76 5.10 8.98 -23.14
C ASN A 76 4.52 10.39 -22.90
N MET A 77 3.26 10.63 -23.31
CA MET A 77 2.54 11.90 -23.11
C MET A 77 2.40 12.26 -21.62
N GLU A 78 2.18 11.26 -20.76
CA GLU A 78 2.04 11.43 -19.31
C GLU A 78 3.35 11.87 -18.66
N SER A 79 4.49 11.32 -19.11
CA SER A 79 5.82 11.72 -18.63
C SER A 79 6.13 13.18 -18.95
N LYS A 80 5.57 13.71 -20.05
CA LYS A 80 5.72 15.13 -20.42
C LYS A 80 4.91 16.05 -19.50
N ASP A 81 3.65 15.72 -19.18
CA ASP A 81 2.85 16.50 -18.21
C ASP A 81 3.54 16.51 -16.82
N VAL A 82 4.05 15.37 -16.38
CA VAL A 82 4.82 15.30 -15.11
C VAL A 82 6.08 16.17 -15.17
N LEU A 83 6.81 16.16 -16.28
CA LEU A 83 8.01 16.97 -16.46
C LEU A 83 7.69 18.48 -16.49
N ASP A 84 6.58 18.87 -17.10
CA ASP A 84 6.11 20.26 -17.13
C ASP A 84 5.69 20.73 -15.73
N ARG A 85 4.97 19.89 -14.97
CA ARG A 85 4.62 20.17 -13.57
C ARG A 85 5.84 20.26 -12.66
N LEU A 86 6.81 19.36 -12.81
CA LEU A 86 8.06 19.41 -12.06
C LEU A 86 8.88 20.65 -12.41
N THR A 87 8.91 21.03 -13.68
CA THR A 87 9.59 22.25 -14.11
C THR A 87 8.90 23.48 -13.54
N PHE A 88 7.57 23.51 -13.56
CA PHE A 88 6.77 24.57 -12.95
C PHE A 88 7.00 24.65 -11.43
N LEU A 89 7.02 23.53 -10.71
CA LEU A 89 7.30 23.49 -9.27
C LEU A 89 8.68 24.06 -8.92
N LEU A 90 9.68 23.79 -9.76
CA LEU A 90 11.05 24.28 -9.56
C LEU A 90 11.23 25.76 -9.91
N SER A 91 10.39 26.31 -10.81
CA SER A 91 10.49 27.69 -11.30
C SER A 91 9.43 28.63 -10.73
N LYS A 92 8.53 28.16 -9.86
CA LYS A 92 7.44 28.99 -9.32
C LYS A 92 8.00 30.02 -8.34
N GLU A 93 7.79 31.31 -8.64
CA GLU A 93 8.30 32.45 -7.87
C GLU A 93 7.68 32.54 -6.45
N ASP A 94 6.44 32.04 -6.27
CA ASP A 94 5.79 31.87 -4.96
C ASP A 94 5.78 30.39 -4.51
N GLY A 95 6.77 29.62 -4.95
CA GLY A 95 6.87 28.20 -4.69
C GLY A 95 7.47 27.87 -3.33
N PHE A 96 7.16 26.68 -2.81
CA PHE A 96 7.78 26.07 -1.62
C PHE A 96 9.33 26.04 -1.68
N LEU A 97 9.94 26.16 -2.86
CA LEU A 97 11.38 26.10 -3.07
C LEU A 97 12.06 27.45 -3.32
N TRP A 98 11.32 28.57 -3.28
CA TRP A 98 11.83 29.91 -3.60
C TRP A 98 12.00 30.82 -2.38
N ASP A 99 11.06 30.77 -1.42
CA ASP A 99 11.17 31.49 -0.14
C ASP A 99 11.60 30.53 0.98
N ASP A 100 12.78 30.81 1.54
CA ASP A 100 13.40 30.00 2.58
C ASP A 100 12.61 30.02 3.89
N ALA A 101 12.12 31.20 4.27
CA ALA A 101 11.35 31.37 5.50
C ALA A 101 9.98 30.68 5.41
N TYR A 102 9.35 30.74 4.24
CA TYR A 102 8.08 30.04 4.00
C TYR A 102 8.24 28.51 3.98
N ALA A 103 9.32 28.01 3.36
CA ALA A 103 9.57 26.58 3.28
C ALA A 103 9.80 25.95 4.66
N SER A 104 10.55 26.63 5.52
CA SER A 104 10.87 26.14 6.86
C SER A 104 9.66 26.13 7.80
N ASP A 105 8.80 27.16 7.76
CA ASP A 105 7.52 27.18 8.49
C ASP A 105 6.59 26.06 8.04
N GLN A 106 6.55 25.80 6.72
CA GLN A 106 5.69 24.75 6.18
C GLN A 106 6.23 23.34 6.48
N LEU A 107 7.55 23.16 6.57
CA LEU A 107 8.15 21.90 7.03
C LEU A 107 7.82 21.61 8.50
N ASP A 108 7.71 22.64 9.34
CA ASP A 108 7.27 22.48 10.73
C ASP A 108 5.81 22.03 10.83
N PHE A 109 4.93 22.66 10.03
CA PHE A 109 3.54 22.22 9.95
C PHE A 109 3.43 20.77 9.46
N CYS A 110 4.23 20.38 8.47
CA CYS A 110 4.30 19.00 7.98
C CYS A 110 4.85 18.03 9.03
N ALA A 111 5.87 18.40 9.79
CA ALA A 111 6.45 17.56 10.84
C ALA A 111 5.49 17.32 12.00
N GLN A 112 4.62 18.28 12.31
CA GLN A 112 3.57 18.15 13.33
C GLN A 112 2.41 17.25 12.87
N ASN A 113 2.22 17.10 11.55
CA ASN A 113 1.13 16.29 11.01
C ASN A 113 1.48 14.79 11.01
N ALA A 114 0.74 14.01 11.81
CA ALA A 114 0.90 12.57 11.89
C ALA A 114 0.68 11.86 10.53
N THR A 115 -0.25 12.35 9.71
CA THR A 115 -0.53 11.76 8.38
C THR A 115 0.67 11.92 7.44
N PHE A 116 1.38 13.04 7.51
CA PHE A 116 2.56 13.27 6.67
C PHE A 116 3.70 12.31 7.02
N LYS A 117 3.91 12.05 8.32
CA LYS A 117 4.91 11.09 8.78
C LYS A 117 4.61 9.67 8.30
N GLU A 118 3.34 9.24 8.34
CA GLU A 118 2.93 7.94 7.82
C GLU A 118 3.13 7.83 6.30
N VAL A 119 2.74 8.86 5.55
CA VAL A 119 2.95 8.91 4.09
C VAL A 119 4.44 8.87 3.77
N LEU A 120 5.28 9.63 4.48
CA LEU A 120 6.73 9.64 4.29
C LEU A 120 7.34 8.25 4.56
N THR A 121 6.87 7.57 5.60
CA THR A 121 7.33 6.20 5.93
C THR A 121 6.94 5.21 4.82
N LYS A 122 5.72 5.33 4.28
CA LYS A 122 5.26 4.48 3.16
C LYS A 122 6.03 4.76 1.87
N VAL A 123 6.24 6.03 1.53
CA VAL A 123 6.99 6.44 0.33
C VAL A 123 8.45 6.03 0.45
N HIS A 124 9.08 6.22 1.61
CA HIS A 124 10.43 5.74 1.86
C HIS A 124 10.51 4.22 1.71
N GLY A 125 9.54 3.47 2.27
CA GLY A 125 9.44 2.04 2.05
C GLY A 125 9.38 1.69 0.56
N LEU A 126 8.50 2.35 -0.20
CA LEU A 126 8.32 2.07 -1.63
C LEU A 126 9.57 2.37 -2.47
N VAL A 127 10.33 3.41 -2.13
CA VAL A 127 11.55 3.81 -2.86
C VAL A 127 12.76 2.97 -2.43
N ALA A 128 12.84 2.56 -1.16
CA ALA A 128 13.96 1.80 -0.61
C ALA A 128 13.80 0.27 -0.77
N CYS A 129 12.59 -0.22 -1.04
CA CYS A 129 12.34 -1.65 -1.22
C CYS A 129 13.00 -2.17 -2.50
N HIS A 130 13.79 -3.24 -2.36
CA HIS A 130 14.27 -4.02 -3.50
C HIS A 130 13.13 -4.92 -4.01
N PRO A 131 12.97 -5.14 -5.33
CA PRO A 131 11.91 -5.99 -5.88
C PRO A 131 11.88 -7.41 -5.30
N ASP A 132 13.04 -7.97 -4.98
CA ASP A 132 13.16 -9.31 -4.38
C ASP A 132 12.54 -9.42 -2.98
N ASP A 133 12.46 -8.30 -2.23
CA ASP A 133 11.87 -8.27 -0.89
C ASP A 133 10.34 -8.17 -0.93
N VAL A 134 9.79 -7.74 -2.07
CA VAL A 134 8.35 -7.51 -2.25
C VAL A 134 7.63 -8.77 -2.75
N GLU A 135 8.33 -9.62 -3.51
CA GLU A 135 7.70 -10.79 -4.12
C GLU A 135 7.47 -11.91 -3.09
N PRO A 136 6.25 -12.47 -2.98
CA PRO A 136 6.00 -13.59 -2.09
C PRO A 136 6.85 -14.80 -2.49
N ARG A 137 7.57 -15.37 -1.51
CA ARG A 137 8.45 -16.54 -1.73
C ARG A 137 7.73 -17.79 -2.23
N ASN A 138 6.42 -17.89 -2.05
CA ASN A 138 5.62 -19.01 -2.52
C ASN A 138 5.08 -18.74 -3.94
N HIS A 139 5.46 -19.59 -4.88
CA HIS A 139 5.02 -19.50 -6.28
C HIS A 139 3.49 -19.56 -6.42
N GLU A 140 2.81 -20.37 -5.60
CA GLU A 140 1.35 -20.45 -5.65
C GLU A 140 0.69 -19.15 -5.17
N ALA A 141 1.28 -18.50 -4.16
CA ALA A 141 0.83 -17.19 -3.70
C ALA A 141 1.01 -16.13 -4.79
N ARG A 142 2.16 -16.13 -5.49
CA ARG A 142 2.39 -15.27 -6.66
C ARG A 142 1.31 -15.49 -7.72
N ARG A 143 1.05 -16.75 -8.08
CA ARG A 143 0.04 -17.12 -9.08
C ARG A 143 -1.34 -16.58 -8.69
N ARG A 144 -1.78 -16.84 -7.45
CA ARG A 144 -3.09 -16.37 -6.94
C ARG A 144 -3.19 -14.84 -6.88
N LEU A 145 -2.14 -14.17 -6.44
CA LEU A 145 -2.11 -12.70 -6.39
C LEU A 145 -2.19 -12.10 -7.80
N THR A 146 -1.46 -12.68 -8.76
CA THR A 146 -1.55 -12.27 -10.16
C THR A 146 -2.96 -12.48 -10.72
N PHE A 147 -3.59 -13.63 -10.46
CA PHE A 147 -4.99 -13.85 -10.84
C PHE A 147 -5.94 -12.84 -10.21
N PHE A 148 -5.74 -12.53 -8.93
CA PHE A 148 -6.56 -11.55 -8.21
C PHE A 148 -6.39 -10.14 -8.78
N VAL A 149 -5.14 -9.67 -8.94
CA VAL A 149 -4.86 -8.34 -9.50
C VAL A 149 -5.37 -8.24 -10.93
N ASN A 150 -5.18 -9.28 -11.75
CA ASN A 150 -5.75 -9.32 -13.09
C ASN A 150 -7.28 -9.26 -13.02
N SER A 151 -7.92 -9.98 -12.11
CA SER A 151 -9.38 -9.96 -11.95
C SER A 151 -9.95 -8.60 -11.57
N LEU A 152 -9.18 -7.70 -10.93
CA LEU A 152 -9.62 -6.33 -10.64
C LEU A 152 -9.80 -5.48 -11.90
N PHE A 153 -9.09 -5.82 -12.98
CA PHE A 153 -9.19 -5.15 -14.28
C PHE A 153 -10.03 -5.93 -15.29
N MET A 154 -10.58 -7.09 -14.90
CA MET A 154 -11.50 -7.84 -15.73
C MET A 154 -12.92 -7.32 -15.50
N ASP A 155 -13.65 -7.07 -16.58
CA ASP A 155 -15.09 -6.90 -16.50
C ASP A 155 -15.72 -8.20 -16.01
N ILE A 156 -16.59 -8.11 -15.01
CA ILE A 156 -17.29 -9.28 -14.48
C ILE A 156 -18.20 -9.83 -15.60
N PRO A 157 -18.07 -11.11 -15.99
CA PRO A 157 -18.92 -11.67 -17.02
C PRO A 157 -20.36 -11.72 -16.54
N ASP A 158 -21.32 -11.53 -17.46
CA ASP A 158 -22.73 -11.67 -17.15
C ASP A 158 -23.04 -13.09 -16.66
N ALA A 159 -23.87 -13.17 -15.61
CA ALA A 159 -24.22 -14.44 -15.01
C ALA A 159 -24.95 -15.33 -16.04
N PRO A 160 -24.56 -16.61 -16.18
CA PRO A 160 -25.26 -17.53 -17.06
C PRO A 160 -26.71 -17.76 -16.57
N SER A 161 -27.57 -18.22 -17.47
CA SER A 161 -28.94 -18.60 -17.11
C SER A 161 -28.90 -19.75 -16.09
N ILE A 162 -29.93 -19.85 -15.23
CA ILE A 162 -30.02 -20.93 -14.21
C ILE A 162 -29.93 -22.32 -14.86
N HIS A 163 -30.38 -22.45 -16.11
CA HIS A 163 -30.35 -23.70 -16.87
C HIS A 163 -28.94 -24.10 -17.32
N ASP A 164 -28.02 -23.13 -17.48
CA ASP A 164 -26.63 -23.35 -17.92
C ASP A 164 -25.62 -23.30 -16.77
N MET A 165 -26.08 -23.17 -15.53
CA MET A 165 -25.21 -23.09 -14.37
C MET A 165 -24.53 -24.45 -14.12
N PHE A 166 -23.21 -24.43 -13.91
CA PHE A 166 -22.47 -25.63 -13.49
C PHE A 166 -23.04 -26.15 -12.16
N SER A 167 -23.36 -27.44 -12.10
CA SER A 167 -23.76 -28.09 -10.86
C SER A 167 -22.58 -28.13 -9.89
N TRP A 168 -22.65 -27.41 -8.78
CA TRP A 168 -21.70 -27.54 -7.68
C TRP A 168 -22.01 -28.81 -6.91
N ASN A 169 -21.30 -29.89 -7.23
CA ASN A 169 -21.34 -31.10 -6.43
C ASN A 169 -20.37 -30.93 -5.26
N VAL A 170 -20.91 -30.79 -4.06
CA VAL A 170 -20.14 -30.98 -2.84
C VAL A 170 -20.02 -32.48 -2.65
N LEU A 171 -18.80 -33.01 -2.74
CA LEU A 171 -18.51 -34.39 -2.34
C LEU A 171 -18.75 -34.48 -0.83
N THR A 172 -19.94 -34.94 -0.46
CA THR A 172 -20.22 -35.34 0.91
C THR A 172 -19.39 -36.59 1.20
N PRO A 173 -18.47 -36.57 2.19
CA PRO A 173 -17.70 -37.75 2.53
C PRO A 173 -18.67 -38.88 2.89
N TYR A 174 -18.58 -40.00 2.15
CA TYR A 174 -19.50 -41.13 2.29
C TYR A 174 -19.10 -42.05 3.45
N TYR A 175 -17.85 -42.01 3.86
CA TYR A 175 -17.32 -42.66 5.05
C TYR A 175 -16.92 -41.61 6.09
N SER A 176 -16.69 -42.03 7.33
CA SER A 176 -16.10 -41.20 8.38
C SER A 176 -14.64 -40.87 8.05
N GLU A 177 -14.43 -40.09 7.01
CA GLU A 177 -13.13 -39.55 6.63
C GLU A 177 -12.77 -38.46 7.64
N ASP A 178 -11.58 -38.56 8.23
CA ASP A 178 -11.11 -37.58 9.18
C ASP A 178 -10.80 -36.28 8.43
N VAL A 179 -11.75 -35.33 8.48
CA VAL A 179 -11.62 -33.99 7.89
C VAL A 179 -10.59 -33.14 8.66
N THR A 180 -10.23 -33.54 9.88
CA THR A 180 -9.24 -32.84 10.71
C THR A 180 -8.22 -33.81 11.27
N TYR A 181 -6.92 -33.54 11.08
CA TYR A 181 -5.87 -34.33 11.71
C TYR A 181 -5.84 -34.12 13.21
N ASN A 182 -5.74 -35.22 13.97
CA ASN A 182 -5.44 -35.12 15.39
C ASN A 182 -3.93 -34.96 15.60
N LYS A 183 -3.53 -34.53 16.81
CA LYS A 183 -2.12 -34.44 17.19
C LYS A 183 -1.42 -35.81 17.02
N GLY A 184 -2.11 -36.87 17.43
CA GLY A 184 -1.61 -38.24 17.29
C GLY A 184 -1.31 -38.61 15.84
N ASP A 185 -2.12 -38.17 14.88
CA ASP A 185 -1.95 -38.50 13.46
C ASP A 185 -0.84 -37.68 12.79
N LEU A 186 -0.63 -36.44 13.26
CA LEU A 186 0.45 -35.56 12.81
C LEU A 186 1.83 -36.02 13.31
N GLU A 187 1.87 -36.58 14.52
CA GLU A 187 3.08 -37.13 15.14
C GLU A 187 3.29 -38.61 14.81
N LYS A 188 2.26 -39.29 14.27
CA LYS A 188 2.37 -40.69 13.86
C LYS A 188 3.41 -40.80 12.76
N ARG A 189 4.37 -41.69 12.98
CA ARG A 189 5.36 -42.06 11.97
C ARG A 189 4.67 -43.02 11.01
N THR A 190 4.56 -42.64 9.74
CA THR A 190 4.00 -43.55 8.73
C THR A 190 5.01 -44.66 8.45
N ASP A 191 4.49 -45.89 8.34
CA ASP A 191 5.23 -47.15 8.28
C ASP A 191 5.99 -47.30 6.94
N ALA A 192 7.26 -46.91 6.92
CA ALA A 192 8.35 -47.38 6.04
C ALA A 192 9.64 -46.57 6.27
N LEU A 193 9.52 -45.27 6.54
CA LEU A 193 10.65 -44.34 6.68
C LEU A 193 10.74 -43.72 8.10
N GLY A 194 9.76 -43.95 8.96
CA GLY A 194 9.79 -43.49 10.35
C GLY A 194 9.68 -41.96 10.52
N VAL A 195 9.28 -41.25 9.47
CA VAL A 195 9.09 -39.78 9.44
C VAL A 195 7.63 -39.48 9.78
N SER A 196 7.40 -38.48 10.64
CA SER A 196 6.06 -38.01 10.98
C SER A 196 5.46 -37.20 9.82
N THR A 197 4.14 -37.26 9.65
CA THR A 197 3.43 -36.52 8.59
C THR A 197 3.66 -35.01 8.71
N LEU A 198 3.72 -34.47 9.93
CA LEU A 198 4.08 -33.08 10.16
C LEU A 198 5.50 -32.73 9.68
N LEU A 199 6.48 -33.57 10.00
CA LEU A 199 7.87 -33.35 9.57
C LEU A 199 7.99 -33.45 8.05
N TYR A 200 7.25 -34.37 7.43
CA TYR A 200 7.18 -34.46 5.97
C TYR A 200 6.67 -33.15 5.35
N LEU A 201 5.53 -32.62 5.82
CA LEU A 201 4.98 -31.36 5.32
C LEU A 201 5.90 -30.17 5.57
N GLN A 202 6.57 -30.12 6.72
CA GLN A 202 7.58 -29.09 7.02
C GLN A 202 8.75 -29.13 6.03
N THR A 203 9.24 -30.33 5.68
CA THR A 203 10.35 -30.47 4.72
C THR A 203 9.95 -30.08 3.31
N LEU A 204 8.72 -30.43 2.89
CA LEU A 204 8.21 -30.09 1.55
C LEU A 204 7.90 -28.59 1.40
N PHE A 205 7.35 -27.97 2.45
CA PHE A 205 6.86 -26.58 2.42
C PHE A 205 7.57 -25.67 3.43
N ARG A 206 8.91 -25.66 3.42
CA ARG A 206 9.73 -24.90 4.39
C ARG A 206 9.40 -23.41 4.46
N ASN A 207 9.16 -22.76 3.32
CA ASN A 207 8.86 -21.33 3.27
C ASN A 207 7.52 -20.99 3.93
N ASP A 208 6.50 -21.81 3.67
CA ASP A 208 5.17 -21.65 4.24
C ASP A 208 5.15 -21.93 5.74
N TRP A 209 6.01 -22.86 6.20
CA TRP A 209 6.20 -23.12 7.62
C TRP A 209 6.80 -21.90 8.34
N ASN A 210 7.82 -21.27 7.76
CA ASN A 210 8.40 -20.05 8.33
C ASN A 210 7.38 -18.91 8.42
N ASN A 211 6.57 -18.73 7.37
CA ASN A 211 5.49 -17.72 7.37
C ASN A 211 4.42 -18.02 8.44
N PHE A 212 4.12 -19.29 8.67
CA PHE A 212 3.22 -19.72 9.75
C PHE A 212 3.79 -19.39 11.13
N LEU A 213 5.06 -19.73 11.38
CA LEU A 213 5.74 -19.41 12.64
C LEU A 213 5.80 -17.91 12.91
N GLU A 214 6.08 -17.09 11.88
CA GLU A 214 6.07 -15.64 11.97
C GLU A 214 4.69 -15.10 12.37
N ARG A 215 3.63 -15.59 11.71
CA ARG A 215 2.24 -15.19 11.99
C ARG A 215 1.80 -15.54 13.40
N CYS A 216 2.12 -16.75 13.85
CA CYS A 216 1.78 -17.21 15.20
C CYS A 216 2.75 -16.67 16.27
N LYS A 217 3.79 -15.92 15.88
CA LYS A 217 4.86 -15.37 16.74
C LYS A 217 5.57 -16.44 17.58
N ILE A 218 5.73 -17.63 17.00
CA ILE A 218 6.34 -18.79 17.66
C ILE A 218 7.83 -18.79 17.31
N LYS A 219 8.67 -18.66 18.33
CA LYS A 219 10.13 -18.78 18.18
C LYS A 219 10.64 -20.18 18.51
N ASP A 220 9.89 -20.93 19.31
CA ASP A 220 10.26 -22.27 19.79
C ASP A 220 9.25 -23.30 19.26
N GLU A 221 9.74 -24.32 18.55
CA GLU A 221 8.90 -25.39 17.97
C GLU A 221 8.12 -26.18 19.05
N GLU A 222 8.56 -26.16 20.30
CA GLU A 222 7.84 -26.83 21.40
C GLU A 222 6.49 -26.17 21.74
N LYS A 223 6.29 -24.90 21.34
CA LYS A 223 5.04 -24.15 21.59
C LYS A 223 3.96 -24.40 20.53
N ILE A 224 4.24 -25.19 19.50
CA ILE A 224 3.27 -25.55 18.45
C ILE A 224 2.01 -26.18 19.05
N TRP A 225 2.15 -26.98 20.11
CA TRP A 225 1.03 -27.65 20.77
C TRP A 225 0.38 -26.87 21.92
N SER A 226 0.59 -25.56 22.00
CA SER A 226 -0.09 -24.71 22.99
C SER A 226 -1.58 -24.54 22.66
N LYS A 227 -2.45 -24.38 23.68
CA LYS A 227 -3.93 -24.44 23.56
C LYS A 227 -4.57 -23.48 22.54
N GLY A 228 -3.86 -22.47 22.04
CA GLY A 228 -4.35 -21.57 20.98
C GLY A 228 -3.76 -21.82 19.59
N VAL A 229 -2.59 -22.47 19.50
CA VAL A 229 -1.87 -22.69 18.24
C VAL A 229 -2.22 -24.04 17.62
N VAL A 230 -2.60 -25.02 18.44
CA VAL A 230 -2.89 -26.40 18.01
C VAL A 230 -3.87 -26.43 16.84
N ASP A 231 -4.96 -25.68 16.90
CA ASP A 231 -5.98 -25.68 15.87
C ASP A 231 -5.50 -25.00 14.58
N GLU A 232 -4.69 -23.95 14.71
CA GLU A 232 -4.05 -23.32 13.55
C GLU A 232 -3.01 -24.23 12.90
N THR A 233 -2.25 -25.01 13.67
CA THR A 233 -1.31 -26.02 13.15
C THR A 233 -2.05 -27.14 12.43
N ARG A 234 -3.16 -27.61 12.99
CA ARG A 234 -4.02 -28.62 12.35
C ARG A 234 -4.54 -28.11 11.01
N LEU A 235 -5.11 -26.90 10.99
CA LEU A 235 -5.60 -26.28 9.77
C LEU A 235 -4.48 -26.06 8.74
N TRP A 236 -3.29 -25.66 9.20
CA TRP A 236 -2.12 -25.49 8.34
C TRP A 236 -1.70 -26.80 7.67
N ALA A 237 -1.73 -27.92 8.40
CA ALA A 237 -1.43 -29.23 7.87
C ALA A 237 -2.52 -29.70 6.89
N LEU A 238 -3.79 -29.50 7.23
CA LEU A 238 -4.94 -29.88 6.39
C LEU A 238 -4.96 -29.17 5.04
N LEU A 239 -4.57 -27.90 4.99
CA LEU A 239 -4.52 -27.14 3.73
C LEU A 239 -3.41 -27.63 2.77
N ARG A 240 -2.53 -28.54 3.22
CA ARG A 240 -1.32 -28.97 2.50
C ARG A 240 -1.19 -30.47 2.30
N ALA A 241 -1.85 -31.27 3.14
CA ALA A 241 -1.96 -32.72 2.98
C ALA A 241 -2.98 -33.05 1.89
#